data_AF-A0A522A7Z2-F1
#
_entry.id   AF-A0A522A7Z2-F1
#
_cell.length_a   1.000
_cell.length_b   1.000
_cell.length_c   1.000
_cell.angle_alpha   90.00
_cell.angle_beta   90.00
_cell.angle_gamma   90.00
#
_symmetry.space_group_name_H-M   'P 1'
#
loop_
_entity.id
_entity.type
_entity.pdbx_description
1 polymer ?
#
loop_
_entity_poly.entity_id
_entity_poly.type
_entity_poly.pdbx_seq_one_letter_code
_entity_poly.pdbx_strand_id
1 'polypeptide(L)'
;MNDAERPNPDALLAAIQSEATRIRRGRLKVFLGMCPGVGKTYAMLEAAQRELKAGRDVVVGYVETHGRKETDALAAGLPLLPRRQVEHRGIALAEMDLDAVLTRRPQLGLVDELAHTNAPGSRHPKRWQDVQELLDAGIDVFTTVNVQHIESRADTVRQVTGTEIRETVPDSVLDTAEIELIDLPTDELLQRLEQGKVYLPERAAAAAKSFFREGNLTALRELALRPVADHVGEET
;
A
#
# COMPACT_ATOMS: atom_id res chain seq x y z
N MET A 1 -49.56 15.07 29.91
CA MET A 1 -48.18 15.11 30.45
C MET A 1 -47.45 13.95 29.79
N ASN A 2 -46.56 14.24 28.83
CA ASN A 2 -45.76 13.21 28.18
C ASN A 2 -44.58 12.90 29.10
N ASP A 3 -44.65 11.75 29.78
CA ASP A 3 -43.48 11.16 30.42
C ASP A 3 -42.51 10.73 29.32
N ALA A 4 -41.46 11.51 29.14
CA ALA A 4 -40.30 11.11 28.35
C ALA A 4 -39.66 9.91 29.08
N GLU A 5 -39.94 8.72 28.56
CA GLU A 5 -39.41 7.44 29.01
C GLU A 5 -37.88 7.56 29.14
N ARG A 6 -37.39 7.60 30.38
CA ARG A 6 -35.96 7.75 30.66
C ARG A 6 -35.26 6.51 30.10
N PRO A 7 -34.26 6.66 29.21
CA PRO A 7 -33.58 5.52 28.63
C PRO A 7 -32.88 4.72 29.73
N ASN A 8 -33.00 3.39 29.65
CA ASN A 8 -32.48 2.45 30.64
C ASN A 8 -30.94 2.61 30.74
N PRO A 9 -30.38 2.94 31.92
CA PRO A 9 -28.94 3.10 32.13
C PRO A 9 -28.10 1.90 31.69
N ASP A 10 -28.62 0.68 31.89
CA ASP A 10 -27.93 -0.55 31.50
C ASP A 10 -27.89 -0.73 29.98
N ALA A 11 -28.92 -0.28 29.27
CA ALA A 11 -28.97 -0.28 27.81
C ALA A 11 -28.01 0.78 27.22
N LEU A 12 -27.88 1.93 27.88
CA LEU A 12 -26.89 2.95 27.55
C LEU A 12 -25.46 2.47 27.79
N LEU A 13 -25.20 1.81 28.94
CA LEU A 13 -23.90 1.21 29.22
C LEU A 13 -23.55 0.12 28.22
N ALA A 14 -24.51 -0.76 27.89
CA ALA A 14 -24.33 -1.82 26.91
C ALA A 14 -24.09 -1.26 25.50
N ALA A 15 -24.76 -0.16 25.12
CA ALA A 15 -24.52 0.53 23.86
C ALA A 15 -23.11 1.13 23.79
N ILE A 16 -22.68 1.87 24.83
CA ILE A 16 -21.34 2.46 24.92
C ILE A 16 -20.27 1.36 24.99
N GLN A 17 -20.52 0.26 25.72
CA GLN A 17 -19.63 -0.89 25.76
C GLN A 17 -19.58 -1.58 24.40
N SER A 18 -20.70 -1.75 23.70
CA SER A 18 -20.73 -2.34 22.35
C SER A 18 -20.00 -1.46 21.33
N GLU A 19 -20.04 -0.14 21.51
CA GLU A 19 -19.32 0.84 20.70
C GLU A 19 -17.83 0.86 21.03
N ALA A 20 -17.47 0.66 22.30
CA ALA A 20 -16.09 0.47 22.75
C ALA A 20 -15.52 -0.93 22.44
N THR A 21 -16.39 -1.93 22.24
CA THR A 21 -16.02 -3.33 21.89
C THR A 21 -16.03 -3.55 20.37
N ARG A 22 -16.61 -2.62 19.58
CA ARG A 22 -16.31 -2.56 18.14
C ARG A 22 -14.84 -2.23 18.01
N ILE A 23 -14.06 -3.22 17.59
CA ILE A 23 -12.68 -3.01 17.17
C ILE A 23 -12.73 -1.86 16.17
N ARG A 24 -12.16 -0.71 16.55
CA ARG A 24 -12.04 0.42 15.65
C ARG A 24 -11.27 -0.09 14.44
N ARG A 25 -11.88 0.01 13.26
CA ARG A 25 -11.22 -0.35 12.00
C ARG A 25 -9.85 0.32 11.94
N GLY A 26 -8.85 -0.43 11.53
CA GLY A 26 -7.48 0.03 11.36
C GLY A 26 -7.41 1.16 10.33
N ARG A 27 -6.33 1.94 10.41
CA ARG A 27 -6.04 3.05 9.49
C ARG A 27 -5.11 2.58 8.39
N LEU A 28 -5.40 3.03 7.17
CA LEU A 28 -4.55 2.79 6.01
C LEU A 28 -3.70 4.03 5.74
N LYS A 29 -2.39 3.84 5.60
CA LYS A 29 -1.48 4.84 5.06
C LYS A 29 -0.84 4.32 3.77
N VAL A 30 -0.95 5.12 2.71
CA VAL A 30 -0.48 4.76 1.37
C VAL A 30 0.66 5.67 0.96
N PHE A 31 1.81 5.08 0.69
CA PHE A 31 2.94 5.74 0.05
C PHE A 31 2.73 5.67 -1.46
N LEU A 32 2.14 6.73 -2.02
CA LEU A 32 1.80 6.84 -3.44
C LEU A 32 2.99 7.39 -4.22
N GLY A 33 3.27 6.85 -5.40
CA GLY A 33 4.30 7.42 -6.29
C GLY A 33 3.91 7.37 -7.75
N MET A 34 4.59 8.17 -8.58
CA MET A 34 4.30 8.21 -10.01
C MET A 34 4.69 6.91 -10.74
N CYS A 35 5.74 6.23 -10.29
CA CYS A 35 6.25 5.02 -10.94
C CYS A 35 7.25 4.23 -10.05
N PRO A 36 7.71 3.04 -10.49
CA PRO A 36 8.81 2.33 -9.82
C PRO A 36 10.09 3.18 -9.78
N GLY A 37 10.84 3.07 -8.67
CA GLY A 37 12.15 3.74 -8.53
C GLY A 37 12.13 5.05 -7.74
N VAL A 38 10.97 5.67 -7.52
CA VAL A 38 10.84 6.95 -6.79
C VAL A 38 11.07 6.85 -5.27
N GLY A 39 11.15 5.64 -4.71
CA GLY A 39 11.51 5.44 -3.30
C GLY A 39 10.38 5.07 -2.34
N LYS A 40 9.17 4.73 -2.82
CA LYS A 40 8.01 4.39 -1.97
C LYS A 40 8.31 3.38 -0.85
N THR A 41 8.89 2.23 -1.18
CA THR A 41 9.26 1.21 -0.19
C THR A 41 10.27 1.71 0.83
N TYR A 42 11.24 2.54 0.41
CA TYR A 42 12.21 3.14 1.31
C TYR A 42 11.52 4.08 2.31
N ALA A 43 10.66 4.99 1.82
CA ALA A 43 9.90 5.91 2.65
C ALA A 43 8.98 5.19 3.64
N MET A 44 8.29 4.13 3.18
CA MET A 44 7.45 3.27 4.02
C MET A 44 8.26 2.62 5.15
N LEU A 45 9.43 2.07 4.84
CA LEU A 45 10.30 1.44 5.84
C LEU A 45 10.89 2.45 6.82
N GLU A 46 11.24 3.66 6.36
CA GLU A 46 11.72 4.74 7.23
C GLU A 46 10.62 5.22 8.19
N ALA A 47 9.38 5.36 7.71
CA ALA A 47 8.22 5.63 8.56
C ALA A 47 7.99 4.50 9.58
N ALA A 48 8.04 3.24 9.14
CA ALA A 48 7.88 2.09 10.02
C ALA A 48 8.97 1.99 11.09
N GLN A 49 10.22 2.34 10.76
CA GLN A 49 11.33 2.42 11.72
C GLN A 49 11.08 3.49 12.78
N ARG A 50 10.48 4.63 12.41
CA ARG A 50 10.07 5.67 13.38
C ARG A 50 8.97 5.16 14.31
N GLU A 51 7.95 4.50 13.77
CA GLU A 51 6.86 3.89 14.56
C GLU A 51 7.40 2.84 15.55
N LEU A 52 8.29 1.96 15.10
CA LEU A 52 8.92 0.95 15.95
C LEU A 52 9.74 1.60 17.07
N LYS A 53 10.54 2.63 16.76
CA LYS A 53 11.31 3.40 17.76
C LYS A 53 10.41 4.14 18.76
N ALA A 54 9.22 4.54 18.34
CA ALA A 54 8.20 5.13 19.21
C ALA A 54 7.49 4.09 20.10
N GLY A 55 7.85 2.80 19.98
CA GLY A 55 7.33 1.70 20.80
C GLY A 55 6.08 1.03 20.23
N ARG A 56 5.70 1.35 18.99
CA ARG A 56 4.56 0.71 18.33
C ARG A 56 4.91 -0.72 17.92
N ASP A 57 3.93 -1.62 18.04
CA ASP A 57 4.10 -3.01 17.62
C ASP A 57 3.99 -3.18 16.09
N VAL A 58 5.13 -3.09 15.40
CA VAL A 58 5.26 -3.16 13.94
C VAL A 58 5.61 -4.58 13.48
N VAL A 59 5.10 -5.00 12.32
CA VAL A 59 5.61 -6.18 11.60
C VAL A 59 5.59 -5.97 10.09
N VAL A 60 6.56 -6.56 9.42
CA VAL A 60 6.57 -6.74 7.97
C VAL A 60 5.74 -7.98 7.64
N GLY A 61 4.58 -7.78 7.01
CA GLY A 61 3.81 -8.86 6.41
C GLY A 61 4.35 -9.21 5.02
N TYR A 62 4.61 -8.18 4.21
CA TYR A 62 5.28 -8.32 2.92
C TYR A 62 5.97 -7.02 2.52
N VAL A 63 7.27 -7.08 2.20
CA VAL A 63 8.05 -5.97 1.64
C VAL A 63 8.95 -6.50 0.55
N GLU A 64 9.00 -5.81 -0.59
CA GLU A 64 9.86 -6.18 -1.71
C GLU A 64 10.98 -5.14 -1.91
N THR A 65 12.21 -5.53 -1.56
CA THR A 65 13.36 -4.62 -1.60
C THR A 65 14.02 -4.57 -2.98
N HIS A 66 13.79 -5.59 -3.82
CA HIS A 66 14.48 -5.80 -5.10
C HIS A 66 16.02 -5.78 -4.98
N GLY A 67 16.57 -6.23 -3.85
CA GLY A 67 18.02 -6.32 -3.61
C GLY A 67 18.72 -4.97 -3.46
N ARG A 68 17.97 -3.89 -3.19
CA ARG A 68 18.53 -2.57 -2.93
C ARG A 68 19.08 -2.51 -1.52
N LYS A 69 20.41 -2.47 -1.39
CA LYS A 69 21.16 -2.50 -0.11
C LYS A 69 20.62 -1.54 0.96
N GLU A 70 20.30 -0.31 0.58
CA GLU A 70 19.76 0.71 1.51
C GLU A 70 18.37 0.33 2.03
N THR A 71 17.53 -0.23 1.15
CA THR A 71 16.18 -0.72 1.52
C THR A 71 16.27 -1.99 2.37
N ASP A 72 17.20 -2.90 2.05
CA ASP A 72 17.48 -4.09 2.85
C ASP A 72 17.93 -3.72 4.27
N ALA A 73 18.79 -2.71 4.40
CA ALA A 73 19.27 -2.22 5.69
C ALA A 73 18.14 -1.67 6.57
N LEU A 74 17.19 -0.95 5.98
CA LEU A 74 16.00 -0.48 6.71
C LEU A 74 15.08 -1.63 7.10
N ALA A 75 14.96 -2.67 6.28
CA ALA A 75 14.13 -3.83 6.59
C ALA A 75 14.71 -4.73 7.69
N ALA A 76 16.04 -4.86 7.77
CA ALA A 76 16.74 -5.78 8.67
C ALA A 76 16.48 -5.56 10.19
N GLY A 77 15.96 -4.40 10.57
CA GLY A 77 15.61 -4.08 11.96
C GLY A 77 14.13 -4.21 12.33
N LEU A 78 13.27 -4.57 11.39
CA LEU A 78 11.83 -4.71 11.62
C LEU A 78 11.46 -6.18 11.87
N PRO A 79 10.55 -6.49 12.81
CA PRO A 79 10.00 -7.83 12.93
C PRO A 79 9.39 -8.27 11.59
N LEU A 80 9.72 -9.47 11.12
CA LEU A 80 9.31 -9.98 9.80
C LEU A 80 8.58 -11.31 9.96
N LEU A 81 7.39 -11.42 9.37
CA LEU A 81 6.71 -12.71 9.23
C LEU A 81 7.22 -13.46 7.99
N PRO A 82 7.42 -14.78 8.07
CA PRO A 82 7.79 -15.59 6.92
C PRO A 82 6.76 -15.45 5.79
N ARG A 83 7.23 -15.32 4.56
CA ARG A 83 6.37 -15.33 3.37
C ARG A 83 5.81 -16.74 3.14
N ARG A 84 4.55 -16.84 2.74
CA ARG A 84 3.93 -18.09 2.30
C ARG A 84 4.45 -18.44 0.91
N GLN A 85 4.84 -19.71 0.71
CA GLN A 85 5.22 -20.20 -0.62
C GLN A 85 4.01 -20.87 -1.29
N VAL A 86 3.74 -20.49 -2.54
CA VAL A 86 2.64 -21.02 -3.35
C VAL A 86 3.23 -21.53 -4.65
N GLU A 87 3.05 -22.83 -4.94
CA GLU A 87 3.46 -23.38 -6.22
C GLU A 87 2.36 -23.16 -7.26
N HIS A 88 2.69 -22.50 -8.36
CA HIS A 88 1.78 -22.33 -9.48
C HIS A 88 2.49 -22.64 -10.80
N ARG A 89 2.00 -23.67 -11.51
CA ARG A 89 2.55 -24.12 -12.80
C ARG A 89 4.07 -24.39 -12.74
N GLY A 90 4.54 -24.98 -11.63
CA GLY A 90 5.95 -25.31 -11.39
C GLY A 90 6.84 -24.10 -11.03
N ILE A 91 6.25 -22.94 -10.76
CA ILE A 91 6.96 -21.75 -10.27
C ILE A 91 6.56 -21.52 -8.81
N ALA A 92 7.54 -21.38 -7.92
CA ALA A 92 7.32 -20.96 -6.55
C ALA A 92 7.08 -19.44 -6.50
N LEU A 93 5.92 -19.05 -6.01
CA LEU A 93 5.52 -17.66 -5.78
C LEU A 93 5.54 -17.40 -4.27
N ALA A 94 6.14 -16.28 -3.86
CA ALA A 94 6.14 -15.86 -2.47
C ALA A 94 5.03 -14.84 -2.23
N GLU A 95 4.18 -15.08 -1.24
CA GLU A 95 3.06 -14.22 -0.86
C GLU A 95 3.12 -13.82 0.60
N MET A 96 2.36 -12.78 0.96
CA MET A 96 2.08 -12.47 2.36
C MET A 96 1.34 -13.66 3.01
N ASP A 97 1.74 -14.01 4.24
CA ASP A 97 0.96 -14.92 5.07
C ASP A 97 -0.08 -14.12 5.86
N LEU A 98 -1.25 -13.89 5.26
CA LEU A 98 -2.34 -13.11 5.85
C LEU A 98 -2.79 -13.67 7.20
N ASP A 99 -2.94 -15.00 7.29
CA ASP A 99 -3.41 -15.66 8.50
C ASP A 99 -2.38 -15.51 9.64
N ALA A 100 -1.09 -15.54 9.34
CA ALA A 100 -0.04 -15.27 10.32
C ALA A 100 -0.10 -13.81 10.83
N VAL A 101 -0.34 -12.83 9.96
CA VAL A 101 -0.50 -11.42 10.37
C VAL A 101 -1.73 -11.27 11.27
N LEU A 102 -2.88 -11.83 10.87
CA LEU A 102 -4.13 -11.78 11.64
C LEU A 102 -4.01 -12.49 12.99
N THR A 103 -3.26 -13.58 13.06
CA THR A 103 -3.00 -14.31 14.31
C THR A 103 -2.07 -13.53 15.23
N ARG A 104 -1.03 -12.89 14.68
CA ARG A 104 -0.08 -12.07 15.45
C ARG A 104 -0.74 -10.82 16.04
N ARG A 105 -1.71 -10.24 15.33
CA ARG A 105 -2.41 -8.98 15.68
C ARG A 105 -1.46 -7.80 15.99
N PRO A 106 -0.67 -7.33 14.99
CA PRO A 106 0.10 -6.10 15.10
C PRO A 106 -0.72 -4.90 15.51
N GLN A 107 -0.06 -3.87 16.04
CA GLN A 107 -0.57 -2.50 15.93
C GLN A 107 -0.35 -1.90 14.54
N LEU A 108 0.68 -2.36 13.79
CA LEU A 108 0.97 -1.92 12.42
C LEU A 108 1.55 -3.06 11.58
N GLY A 109 0.95 -3.34 10.42
CA GLY A 109 1.47 -4.23 9.38
C GLY A 109 2.03 -3.46 8.18
N LEU A 110 3.19 -3.86 7.66
CA LEU A 110 3.71 -3.36 6.38
C LEU A 110 3.39 -4.33 5.25
N VAL A 111 2.71 -3.84 4.22
CA VAL A 111 2.23 -4.63 3.08
C VAL A 111 2.52 -3.87 1.79
N ASP A 112 3.65 -4.16 1.14
CA ASP A 112 4.05 -3.53 -0.10
C ASP A 112 3.19 -4.01 -1.30
N GLU A 113 3.19 -3.22 -2.38
CA GLU A 113 2.51 -3.49 -3.65
C GLU A 113 0.98 -3.70 -3.51
N LEU A 114 0.24 -2.67 -3.08
CA LEU A 114 -1.22 -2.73 -2.87
C LEU A 114 -2.01 -3.29 -4.06
N ALA A 115 -1.54 -3.00 -5.28
CA ALA A 115 -2.17 -3.42 -6.53
C ALA A 115 -1.94 -4.88 -6.90
N HIS A 116 -1.07 -5.60 -6.19
CA HIS A 116 -0.65 -6.96 -6.53
C HIS A 116 -1.83 -7.92 -6.69
N THR A 117 -1.73 -8.80 -7.68
CA THR A 117 -2.64 -9.93 -7.87
C THR A 117 -2.08 -11.14 -7.15
N ASN A 118 -2.78 -11.58 -6.11
CA ASN A 118 -2.33 -12.68 -5.29
C ASN A 118 -2.22 -13.97 -6.10
N ALA A 119 -1.29 -14.83 -5.72
CA ALA A 119 -1.11 -16.15 -6.32
C ALA A 119 -2.43 -16.95 -6.35
N PRO A 120 -2.70 -17.73 -7.43
CA PRO A 120 -3.90 -18.55 -7.53
C PRO A 120 -4.09 -19.49 -6.33
N GLY A 121 -5.32 -19.59 -5.83
CA GLY A 121 -5.64 -20.37 -4.62
C GLY A 121 -5.41 -19.61 -3.30
N SER A 122 -5.03 -18.32 -3.36
CA SER A 122 -5.10 -17.44 -2.20
C SER A 122 -6.54 -17.13 -1.80
N ARG A 123 -6.74 -16.79 -0.51
CA ARG A 123 -8.05 -16.46 0.05
C ARG A 123 -8.73 -15.32 -0.70
N HIS A 124 -7.96 -14.30 -1.05
CA HIS A 124 -8.42 -13.19 -1.89
C HIS A 124 -7.61 -13.11 -3.18
N PRO A 125 -8.22 -12.72 -4.31
CA PRO A 125 -7.52 -12.52 -5.58
C PRO A 125 -6.61 -11.27 -5.60
N LYS A 126 -6.86 -10.27 -4.75
CA LYS A 126 -6.10 -9.00 -4.76
C LYS A 126 -5.53 -8.68 -3.38
N ARG A 127 -4.30 -8.17 -3.33
CA ARG A 127 -3.64 -7.79 -2.06
C ARG A 127 -4.37 -6.69 -1.32
N TRP A 128 -5.02 -5.76 -2.01
CA TRP A 128 -5.85 -4.74 -1.36
C TRP A 128 -7.02 -5.34 -0.56
N GLN A 129 -7.50 -6.54 -0.90
CA GLN A 129 -8.52 -7.24 -0.11
C GLN A 129 -7.94 -7.86 1.16
N ASP A 130 -6.70 -8.37 1.10
CA ASP A 130 -5.98 -8.80 2.30
C ASP A 130 -5.78 -7.60 3.25
N VAL A 131 -5.38 -6.45 2.70
CA VAL A 131 -5.25 -5.20 3.46
C VAL A 131 -6.59 -4.78 4.08
N GLN A 132 -7.71 -4.88 3.34
CA GLN A 132 -9.03 -4.61 3.90
C GLN A 132 -9.37 -5.52 5.09
N GLU A 133 -9.06 -6.82 5.00
CA GLU A 133 -9.27 -7.75 6.11
C GLU A 133 -8.39 -7.41 7.34
N LEU A 134 -7.14 -7.00 7.12
CA LEU A 134 -6.28 -6.53 8.22
C LEU A 134 -6.86 -5.29 8.91
N LEU A 135 -7.34 -4.32 8.12
CA LEU A 135 -7.97 -3.11 8.65
C LEU A 135 -9.26 -3.46 9.41
N ASP A 136 -10.09 -4.37 8.91
CA ASP A 136 -11.30 -4.85 9.60
C ASP A 136 -10.99 -5.58 10.92
N ALA A 137 -9.81 -6.21 11.02
CA ALA A 137 -9.30 -6.78 12.25
C ALA A 137 -8.70 -5.75 13.22
N GLY A 138 -8.72 -4.45 12.88
CA GLY A 138 -8.18 -3.36 13.71
C GLY A 138 -6.67 -3.15 13.58
N ILE A 139 -6.04 -3.74 12.58
CA ILE A 139 -4.60 -3.61 12.33
C ILE A 139 -4.40 -2.44 11.37
N ASP A 140 -3.65 -1.42 11.77
CA ASP A 140 -3.26 -0.37 10.84
C ASP A 140 -2.28 -0.93 9.80
N VAL A 141 -2.32 -0.39 8.58
CA VAL A 141 -1.51 -0.88 7.47
C VAL A 141 -0.77 0.27 6.79
N PHE A 142 0.53 0.10 6.60
CA PHE A 142 1.31 0.90 5.65
C PHE A 142 1.50 0.11 4.37
N THR A 143 1.27 0.75 3.22
CA THR A 143 1.38 0.11 1.91
C THR A 143 1.95 1.05 0.86
N THR A 144 2.34 0.52 -0.30
CA THR A 144 2.77 1.34 -1.43
C THR A 144 1.99 1.04 -2.70
N VAL A 145 1.80 2.06 -3.53
CA VAL A 145 1.14 1.92 -4.83
C VAL A 145 1.67 2.95 -5.82
N ASN A 146 1.68 2.62 -7.10
CA ASN A 146 1.93 3.61 -8.16
C ASN A 146 0.61 4.14 -8.72
N VAL A 147 0.59 5.40 -9.15
CA VAL A 147 -0.60 6.04 -9.75
C VAL A 147 -1.19 5.25 -10.92
N GLN A 148 -0.36 4.55 -11.68
CA GLN A 148 -0.80 3.73 -12.82
C GLN A 148 -1.78 2.62 -12.44
N HIS A 149 -1.76 2.18 -11.18
CA HIS A 149 -2.61 1.10 -10.69
C HIS A 149 -3.93 1.58 -10.10
N ILE A 150 -4.16 2.89 -10.00
CA ILE A 150 -5.46 3.42 -9.56
C ILE A 150 -6.43 3.28 -10.73
N GLU A 151 -7.59 2.65 -10.52
CA GLU A 151 -8.55 2.34 -11.59
C GLU A 151 -8.93 3.57 -12.42
N SER A 152 -9.28 4.69 -11.78
CA SER A 152 -9.62 5.94 -12.47
C SER A 152 -8.46 6.53 -13.31
N ARG A 153 -7.22 6.12 -13.05
CA ARG A 153 -6.02 6.67 -13.71
C ARG A 153 -5.44 5.72 -14.76
N ALA A 154 -5.76 4.43 -14.69
CA ALA A 154 -5.17 3.38 -15.52
C ALA A 154 -5.29 3.68 -17.03
N ASP A 155 -6.46 4.12 -17.49
CA ASP A 155 -6.69 4.44 -18.91
C ASP A 155 -5.88 5.64 -19.38
N THR A 156 -5.77 6.69 -18.55
CA THR A 156 -4.97 7.87 -18.89
C THR A 156 -3.48 7.51 -18.95
N VAL A 157 -3.01 6.70 -18.00
CA VAL A 157 -1.62 6.21 -18.00
C VAL A 157 -1.35 5.32 -19.21
N ARG A 158 -2.29 4.46 -19.61
CA ARG A 158 -2.16 3.65 -20.82
C ARG A 158 -2.06 4.51 -22.08
N GLN A 159 -2.84 5.59 -22.19
CA GLN A 159 -2.77 6.53 -23.32
C GLN A 159 -1.42 7.26 -23.38
N VAL A 160 -0.87 7.65 -22.23
CA VAL A 160 0.43 8.33 -22.14
C VAL A 160 1.58 7.37 -22.44
N THR A 161 1.60 6.21 -21.81
CA THR A 161 2.78 5.31 -21.80
C THR A 161 2.73 4.21 -22.86
N GLY A 162 1.56 3.95 -23.45
CA GLY A 162 1.29 2.79 -24.31
C GLY A 162 1.35 1.44 -23.59
N THR A 163 1.52 1.43 -22.26
CA THR A 163 1.70 0.20 -21.47
C THR A 163 0.35 -0.30 -20.96
N GLU A 164 0.08 -1.59 -21.12
CA GLU A 164 -1.11 -2.24 -20.56
C GLU A 164 -0.96 -2.38 -19.04
N ILE A 165 -1.92 -1.85 -18.29
CA ILE A 165 -2.02 -2.02 -16.84
C ILE A 165 -2.97 -3.18 -16.55
N ARG A 166 -2.43 -4.26 -15.98
CA ARG A 166 -3.21 -5.48 -15.66
C ARG A 166 -3.66 -5.56 -14.22
N GLU A 167 -3.02 -4.78 -13.37
CA GLU A 167 -3.21 -4.81 -11.93
C GLU A 167 -3.71 -3.46 -11.48
N THR A 168 -4.90 -3.45 -10.88
CA THR A 168 -5.57 -2.24 -10.44
C THR A 168 -6.06 -2.33 -9.00
N VAL A 169 -6.26 -1.16 -8.42
CA VAL A 169 -6.86 -0.91 -7.11
C VAL A 169 -8.04 0.04 -7.33
N PRO A 170 -9.26 -0.32 -6.89
CA PRO A 170 -10.39 0.59 -6.92
C PRO A 170 -10.10 1.86 -6.13
N ASP A 171 -10.49 3.02 -6.66
CA ASP A 171 -10.33 4.31 -5.98
C ASP A 171 -10.91 4.29 -4.56
N SER A 172 -12.02 3.57 -4.34
CA SER A 172 -12.68 3.45 -3.04
C SER A 172 -11.84 2.82 -1.92
N VAL A 173 -10.76 2.11 -2.26
CA VAL A 173 -9.79 1.61 -1.28
C VAL A 173 -8.97 2.77 -0.68
N LEU A 174 -8.81 3.87 -1.42
CA LEU A 174 -7.99 5.02 -1.08
C LEU A 174 -8.79 6.15 -0.41
N ASP A 175 -10.12 6.19 -0.56
CA ASP A 175 -11.01 7.27 -0.07
C ASP A 175 -10.77 7.68 1.41
N THR A 176 -10.45 6.70 2.26
CA THR A 176 -10.25 6.92 3.71
C THR A 176 -8.80 6.79 4.16
N ALA A 177 -7.88 6.66 3.20
CA ALA A 177 -6.47 6.44 3.48
C ALA A 177 -5.73 7.77 3.70
N GLU A 178 -4.74 7.76 4.59
CA GLU A 178 -3.73 8.81 4.64
C GLU A 178 -2.77 8.61 3.46
N ILE A 179 -2.73 9.57 2.53
CA ILE A 179 -1.87 9.48 1.34
C ILE A 179 -0.61 10.31 1.57
N GLU A 180 0.56 9.66 1.51
CA GLU A 180 1.87 10.31 1.47
C GLU A 180 2.43 10.19 0.05
N LEU A 181 2.53 11.33 -0.65
CA LEU A 181 3.07 11.37 -2.00
C LEU A 181 4.60 11.34 -1.97
N ILE A 182 5.17 10.33 -2.64
CA ILE A 182 6.59 10.15 -2.85
C ILE A 182 6.94 10.62 -4.26
N ASP A 183 7.40 11.86 -4.33
CA ASP A 183 7.80 12.52 -5.56
C ASP A 183 9.32 12.51 -5.72
N LEU A 184 9.77 12.38 -6.97
CA LEU A 184 11.19 12.43 -7.34
C LEU A 184 11.30 13.20 -8.66
N PRO A 185 12.21 14.17 -8.79
CA PRO A 185 12.47 14.83 -10.05
C PRO A 185 12.79 13.83 -11.18
N THR A 186 12.29 14.09 -12.38
CA THR A 186 12.41 13.18 -13.53
C THR A 186 13.86 12.91 -13.90
N ASP A 187 14.72 13.93 -13.84
CA ASP A 187 16.15 13.85 -14.09
C ASP A 187 16.87 12.96 -13.07
N GLU A 188 16.51 13.07 -11.78
CA GLU A 188 17.05 12.21 -10.74
C GLU A 188 16.60 10.75 -10.92
N LEU A 189 15.35 10.51 -11.30
CA LEU A 189 14.86 9.15 -11.59
C LEU A 189 15.60 8.52 -12.76
N LEU A 190 15.85 9.27 -13.83
CA LEU A 190 16.62 8.81 -14.99
C LEU A 190 18.06 8.47 -14.58
N GLN A 191 18.68 9.31 -13.75
CA GLN A 191 20.02 9.04 -13.23
C GLN A 191 20.06 7.76 -12.39
N ARG A 192 19.03 7.51 -11.55
CA ARG A 192 18.92 6.27 -10.78
C ARG A 192 18.76 5.05 -11.68
N LEU A 193 18.05 5.19 -12.79
CA LEU A 193 17.88 4.12 -13.77
C LEU A 193 19.22 3.79 -14.46
N GLU A 194 19.98 4.81 -14.89
CA GLU A 194 21.32 4.65 -15.47
C GLU A 194 22.31 3.96 -14.51
N GLN A 195 22.17 4.25 -13.20
CA GLN A 195 22.98 3.63 -12.14
C GLN A 195 22.50 2.22 -11.75
N GLY A 196 21.45 1.68 -12.37
CA GLY A 196 20.88 0.38 -12.03
C GLY A 196 20.21 0.32 -10.65
N LYS A 197 19.84 1.47 -10.08
CA LYS A 197 19.16 1.59 -8.77
C LYS A 197 17.64 1.48 -8.85
N VAL A 198 17.10 1.40 -10.07
CA VAL A 198 15.68 1.16 -10.34
C VAL A 198 15.54 -0.25 -10.89
N TYR A 199 14.75 -1.07 -10.20
CA TYR A 199 14.44 -2.42 -10.68
C TYR A 199 13.52 -2.34 -11.91
N LEU A 200 13.89 -3.07 -12.95
CA LEU A 200 13.06 -3.34 -14.12
C LEU A 200 12.88 -4.85 -14.23
N PRO A 201 11.64 -5.38 -14.27
CA PRO A 201 11.43 -6.79 -14.53
C PRO A 201 12.10 -7.19 -15.85
N GLU A 202 12.91 -8.26 -15.85
CA GLU A 202 13.73 -8.68 -17.01
C GLU A 202 12.91 -8.87 -18.31
N ARG A 203 11.64 -9.26 -18.17
CA ARG A 203 10.70 -9.44 -19.30
C ARG A 203 10.23 -8.13 -19.94
N ALA A 204 10.65 -6.98 -19.41
CA ALA A 204 10.13 -5.67 -19.80
C ALA A 204 11.21 -4.69 -20.27
N ALA A 205 12.47 -5.08 -20.53
CA ALA A 205 13.51 -4.10 -20.90
C ALA A 205 13.14 -3.17 -22.07
N ALA A 206 12.44 -3.68 -23.09
CA ALA A 206 11.94 -2.86 -24.20
C ALA A 206 10.75 -1.97 -23.80
N ALA A 207 9.80 -2.49 -23.02
CA ALA A 207 8.65 -1.74 -22.51
C ALA A 207 9.08 -0.67 -21.49
N ALA A 208 10.08 -0.97 -20.67
CA ALA A 208 10.69 -0.06 -19.71
C ALA A 208 11.36 1.13 -20.41
N LYS A 209 12.10 0.91 -21.51
CA LYS A 209 12.65 2.03 -22.30
C LYS A 209 11.57 2.94 -22.89
N SER A 210 10.38 2.40 -23.18
CA SER A 210 9.24 3.22 -23.61
C SER A 210 8.60 3.95 -22.42
N PHE A 211 8.47 3.28 -21.28
CA PHE A 211 7.85 3.81 -20.07
C PHE A 211 8.68 4.96 -19.45
N PHE A 212 9.99 4.78 -19.30
CA PHE A 212 10.91 5.75 -18.67
C PHE A 212 11.42 6.83 -19.64
N ARG A 213 10.56 7.33 -20.53
CA ARG A 213 10.85 8.52 -21.35
C ARG A 213 10.47 9.77 -20.56
N GLU A 214 11.24 10.83 -20.69
CA GLU A 214 11.03 12.08 -19.97
C GLU A 214 9.58 12.59 -20.06
N GLY A 215 9.00 12.64 -21.26
CA GLY A 215 7.60 13.06 -21.45
C GLY A 215 6.58 12.18 -20.71
N ASN A 216 6.83 10.87 -20.65
CA ASN A 216 5.95 9.93 -19.92
C ASN A 216 6.09 10.14 -18.41
N LEU A 217 7.31 10.29 -17.91
CA LEU A 217 7.58 10.52 -16.49
C LEU A 217 6.99 11.84 -16.01
N THR A 218 7.09 12.91 -16.81
CA THR A 218 6.45 14.20 -16.50
C THR A 218 4.92 14.06 -16.41
N ALA A 219 4.29 13.40 -17.39
CA ALA A 219 2.85 13.16 -17.35
C ALA A 219 2.41 12.28 -16.16
N LEU A 220 3.17 11.23 -15.83
CA LEU A 220 2.91 10.39 -14.65
C LEU A 220 3.05 11.17 -13.35
N ARG A 221 4.05 12.07 -13.26
CA ARG A 221 4.23 12.97 -12.11
C ARG A 221 3.03 13.87 -11.92
N GLU A 222 2.55 14.51 -12.99
CA GLU A 222 1.33 15.34 -12.96
C GLU A 222 0.11 14.52 -12.52
N LEU A 223 -0.05 13.30 -13.04
CA LEU A 223 -1.14 12.41 -12.65
C LEU A 223 -1.06 11.99 -11.18
N ALA A 224 0.15 11.83 -10.63
CA ALA A 224 0.37 11.47 -9.22
C ALA A 224 0.22 12.65 -8.26
N LEU A 225 0.33 13.89 -8.73
CA LEU A 225 0.15 15.11 -7.92
C LEU A 225 -1.31 15.52 -7.78
N ARG A 226 -2.18 15.19 -8.76
CA ARG A 226 -3.62 15.48 -8.71
C ARG A 226 -4.41 14.83 -7.56
N PRO A 227 -4.13 13.60 -7.09
CA PRO A 227 -4.84 12.93 -5.99
C PRO A 227 -4.84 13.71 -4.67
N VAL A 228 -3.81 14.54 -4.44
CA VAL A 228 -3.70 15.37 -3.23
C VAL A 228 -4.65 16.57 -3.29
N ALA A 229 -5.08 17.02 -4.46
CA ALA A 229 -5.99 18.15 -4.59
C ALA A 229 -7.45 17.79 -4.25
N ASP A 230 -7.87 16.55 -4.50
CA ASP A 230 -9.25 16.11 -4.29
C ASP A 230 -9.52 15.57 -2.86
N HIS A 231 -8.48 15.10 -2.14
CA HIS A 231 -8.60 14.58 -0.76
C HIS A 231 -8.26 15.61 0.35
N VAL A 232 -7.71 16.77 0.01
CA VAL A 232 -7.37 17.85 0.97
C VAL A 232 -8.46 18.94 1.00
N GLY A 233 -9.61 18.68 0.37
CA GLY A 233 -10.63 19.69 0.04
C GLY A 233 -11.98 19.60 0.74
N GLU A 234 -12.17 18.79 1.77
CA GLU A 234 -13.41 18.77 2.57
C GLU A 234 -13.14 18.95 4.07
N GLU A 235 -12.60 20.11 4.44
CA GLU A 235 -12.85 20.72 5.75
C GLU A 235 -13.72 21.97 5.50
N THR A 236 -15.05 21.79 5.56
CA THR A 236 -16.00 22.89 5.83
C THR A 236 -16.16 23.12 7.32
#